data_AF-A0A8H7EFP3-F1
#
_entry.id   AF-A0A8H7EFP3-F1
#
_cell.length_a   1.000
_cell.length_b   1.000
_cell.length_c   1.000
_cell.angle_alpha   90.00
_cell.angle_beta   90.00
_cell.angle_gamma   90.00
#
_symmetry.space_group_name_H-M   'P 1'
#
loop_
_entity.id
_entity.type
_entity.pdbx_description
1 polymer ?
#
loop_
_entity_poly.entity_id
_entity_poly.type
_entity_poly.pdbx_seq_one_letter_code
_entity_poly.pdbx_strand_id
1 'polypeptide(L)'
;MITIESFTSHDITLNNGETTHYDEAGSKIGVPLIFLHGYPEIAESWKNQIQYFSDRSKYRLVALDMRGFGLSSAPTDNRAYAMEALVTELVDFVEKLGIKTAI
;
A
#
# COMPACT_ATOMS: atom_id res chain seq x y z
N MET A 1 -20.29 0.81 18.49
CA MET A 1 -18.95 1.40 18.27
C MET A 1 -18.14 0.29 17.62
N ILE A 2 -18.05 0.29 16.29
CA ILE A 2 -17.39 -0.78 15.53
C ILE A 2 -15.89 -0.49 15.61
N THR A 3 -15.17 -1.30 16.37
CA THR A 3 -13.72 -1.25 16.48
C THR A 3 -13.11 -1.65 15.13
N ILE A 4 -12.25 -0.82 14.55
CA ILE A 4 -11.45 -1.16 13.38
C ILE A 4 -10.38 -2.16 13.84
N GLU A 5 -10.69 -3.45 13.93
CA GLU A 5 -9.73 -4.49 14.33
C GLU A 5 -8.91 -5.06 13.15
N SER A 6 -9.06 -4.55 11.92
CA SER A 6 -8.61 -5.30 10.74
C SER A 6 -7.32 -4.82 10.05
N PHE A 7 -6.68 -3.74 10.49
CA PHE A 7 -5.46 -3.23 9.87
C PHE A 7 -4.25 -3.33 10.78
N THR A 8 -3.13 -3.75 10.20
CA THR A 8 -1.80 -3.55 10.77
C THR A 8 -1.04 -2.59 9.86
N SER A 9 -0.63 -1.46 10.40
CA SER A 9 0.16 -0.46 9.67
C SER A 9 1.64 -0.79 9.72
N HIS A 10 2.33 -0.49 8.62
CA HIS A 10 3.72 -0.84 8.40
C HIS A 10 4.43 0.25 7.60
N ASP A 11 5.74 0.36 7.82
CA ASP A 11 6.64 1.13 6.99
C ASP A 11 7.65 0.20 6.35
N ILE A 12 8.00 0.46 5.08
CA ILE A 12 9.05 -0.27 4.39
C ILE A 12 9.98 0.68 3.66
N THR A 13 11.28 0.52 3.90
CA THR A 13 12.31 1.29 3.20
C THR A 13 12.66 0.61 1.88
N LEU A 14 12.54 1.39 0.81
CA LEU A 14 12.80 0.99 -0.56
C LEU A 14 14.29 1.11 -0.92
N ASN A 15 14.67 0.58 -2.07
CA ASN A 15 16.05 0.53 -2.56
C ASN A 15 16.61 1.92 -2.90
N ASN A 16 15.74 2.89 -3.19
CA ASN A 16 16.10 4.28 -3.37
C ASN A 16 16.24 5.07 -2.06
N GLY A 17 16.01 4.42 -0.90
CA GLY A 17 16.09 5.01 0.43
C GLY A 17 14.81 5.70 0.90
N GLU A 18 13.77 5.77 0.07
CA GLU A 18 12.47 6.32 0.46
C GLU A 18 11.67 5.30 1.28
N THR A 19 10.73 5.80 2.08
CA THR A 19 9.84 4.97 2.89
C THR A 19 8.43 5.00 2.32
N THR A 20 7.83 3.82 2.16
CA THR A 20 6.40 3.66 1.85
C THR A 20 5.66 3.18 3.09
N HIS A 21 4.65 3.94 3.49
CA HIS A 21 3.68 3.54 4.50
C HIS A 21 2.56 2.72 3.86
N TYR A 22 2.12 1.66 4.53
CA TYR A 22 1.01 0.85 4.08
C TYR A 22 0.27 0.15 5.23
N ASP A 23 -1.00 -0.12 5.00
CA ASP A 23 -1.85 -0.93 5.85
C ASP A 23 -2.05 -2.32 5.24
N GLU A 24 -1.91 -3.36 6.07
CA GLU A 24 -2.15 -4.76 5.70
C GLU A 24 -3.36 -5.33 6.45
N ALA A 25 -4.16 -6.15 5.74
CA ALA A 25 -5.28 -6.89 6.30
C ALA A 25 -5.45 -8.26 5.62
N GLY A 26 -6.30 -9.12 6.21
CA GLY A 26 -6.63 -10.43 5.65
C GLY A 26 -5.54 -11.49 5.87
N SER A 27 -5.47 -12.47 4.96
CA SER A 27 -4.58 -13.63 5.08
C SER A 27 -3.22 -13.36 4.45
N LYS A 28 -2.13 -13.51 5.20
CA LYS A 28 -0.75 -13.34 4.68
C LYS A 28 -0.38 -14.28 3.54
N ILE A 29 -1.05 -15.44 3.44
CA ILE A 29 -0.86 -16.43 2.37
C ILE A 29 -1.95 -16.35 1.29
N GLY A 30 -2.82 -15.34 1.36
CA GLY A 30 -3.89 -15.10 0.39
C GLY A 30 -3.39 -14.51 -0.92
N VAL A 31 -4.31 -14.40 -1.89
CA VAL A 31 -4.08 -13.70 -3.16
C VAL A 31 -3.88 -12.21 -2.87
N PRO A 32 -2.74 -11.59 -3.24
CA PRO A 32 -2.50 -10.17 -3.00
C PRO A 32 -3.43 -9.29 -3.82
N LEU A 33 -4.12 -8.37 -3.13
CA LEU A 33 -4.83 -7.23 -3.70
C LEU A 33 -4.13 -5.96 -3.25
N ILE A 34 -3.60 -5.18 -4.19
CA ILE A 34 -2.87 -3.94 -3.91
C ILE A 34 -3.76 -2.74 -4.25
N PHE A 35 -4.02 -1.90 -3.27
CA PHE A 35 -4.87 -0.72 -3.41
C PHE A 35 -4.02 0.56 -3.51
N LEU A 36 -4.11 1.24 -4.65
CA LEU A 36 -3.45 2.52 -4.90
C LEU A 36 -4.49 3.64 -4.88
N HIS A 37 -4.35 4.61 -3.98
CA HIS A 37 -5.28 5.74 -3.91
C HIS A 37 -5.03 6.76 -5.04
N GLY A 38 -6.02 7.62 -5.29
CA GLY A 38 -5.92 8.74 -6.22
C GLY A 38 -5.56 10.06 -5.52
N TYR A 39 -5.67 11.17 -6.25
CA TYR A 39 -5.50 12.52 -5.69
C TYR A 39 -6.84 13.08 -5.21
N PRO A 40 -6.92 13.77 -4.05
CA PRO A 40 -5.91 13.96 -2.99
C PRO A 40 -6.19 13.04 -1.78
N GLU A 41 -6.16 11.73 -2.00
CA GLU A 41 -6.54 10.73 -0.99
C GLU A 41 -5.31 10.09 -0.32
N ILE A 42 -5.57 9.12 0.58
CA ILE A 42 -4.58 8.26 1.26
C ILE A 42 -5.10 6.82 1.30
N ALA A 43 -4.32 5.87 1.83
CA ALA A 43 -4.70 4.46 1.95
C ALA A 43 -6.09 4.25 2.58
N GLU A 44 -6.48 5.10 3.54
CA GLU A 44 -7.77 5.02 4.23
C GLU A 44 -8.99 5.07 3.29
N SER A 45 -8.88 5.68 2.11
CA SER A 45 -9.99 5.73 1.13
C SER A 45 -10.50 4.35 0.72
N TRP A 46 -9.66 3.31 0.89
CA TRP A 46 -10.00 1.92 0.59
C TRP A 46 -10.65 1.15 1.76
N LYS A 47 -10.92 1.79 2.91
CA LYS A 47 -11.43 1.09 4.10
C LYS A 47 -12.68 0.25 3.84
N ASN A 48 -13.59 0.71 2.99
CA ASN A 48 -14.83 0.00 2.68
C ASN A 48 -14.55 -1.26 1.83
N GLN A 49 -13.68 -1.15 0.83
CA GLN A 49 -13.27 -2.26 -0.01
C GLN A 49 -12.50 -3.29 0.81
N ILE A 50 -11.60 -2.83 1.66
CA ILE A 50 -10.80 -3.71 2.48
C ILE A 50 -11.67 -4.43 3.49
N GLN A 51 -12.62 -3.76 4.15
CA GLN A 51 -13.60 -4.43 5.02
C GLN A 51 -14.38 -5.52 4.26
N TYR A 52 -14.83 -5.24 3.04
CA TYR A 52 -15.54 -6.22 2.22
C TYR A 52 -14.69 -7.43 1.83
N PHE A 53 -13.39 -7.23 1.59
CA PHE A 53 -12.48 -8.31 1.21
C PHE A 53 -11.85 -9.01 2.42
N SER A 54 -11.72 -8.36 3.58
CA SER A 54 -11.06 -8.93 4.77
C SER A 54 -11.85 -10.09 5.36
N ASP A 55 -13.18 -10.04 5.24
CA ASP A 55 -14.08 -11.13 5.64
C ASP A 55 -13.89 -12.39 4.76
N ARG A 56 -13.18 -12.24 3.63
CA ARG A 56 -12.84 -13.34 2.72
C ARG A 56 -11.40 -13.74 3.01
N SER A 57 -11.22 -14.82 3.76
CA SER A 57 -9.91 -15.42 4.12
C SER A 57 -8.98 -15.78 2.94
N LYS A 58 -9.42 -15.55 1.70
CA LYS A 58 -8.69 -15.77 0.45
C LYS A 58 -7.69 -14.66 0.10
N TYR A 59 -7.87 -13.43 0.58
CA TYR A 59 -7.08 -12.29 0.11
C TYR A 59 -6.06 -11.80 1.14
N ARG A 60 -4.89 -11.38 0.63
CA ARG A 60 -3.92 -10.53 1.32
C ARG A 60 -4.16 -9.11 0.84
N LEU A 61 -4.56 -8.21 1.73
CA LEU A 61 -4.96 -6.86 1.36
C LEU A 61 -3.86 -5.90 1.76
N VAL A 62 -3.41 -5.06 0.84
CA VAL A 62 -2.35 -4.08 1.07
C VAL A 62 -2.78 -2.76 0.46
N ALA A 63 -2.92 -1.72 1.29
CA ALA A 63 -3.21 -0.37 0.83
C ALA A 63 -2.06 0.54 1.24
N LEU A 64 -1.43 1.21 0.27
CA LEU A 64 -0.29 2.09 0.53
C LEU A 64 -0.66 3.55 0.37
N ASP A 65 0.02 4.38 1.14
CA ASP A 65 0.12 5.80 0.85
C ASP A 65 1.13 5.96 -0.30
N MET A 66 0.67 6.50 -1.42
CA MET A 66 1.53 6.82 -2.56
C MET A 66 2.54 7.89 -2.16
N ARG A 67 3.73 7.88 -2.78
CA ARG A 67 4.75 8.92 -2.58
C ARG A 67 4.16 10.33 -2.54
N GLY A 68 4.50 11.10 -1.52
CA GLY A 68 3.98 12.45 -1.30
C GLY A 68 2.67 12.54 -0.52
N PHE A 69 2.09 11.41 -0.11
CA PHE A 69 0.84 11.36 0.65
C PHE A 69 1.02 10.65 1.98
N GLY A 70 0.13 10.99 2.92
CA GLY A 70 0.03 10.36 4.23
C GLY A 70 1.37 10.28 4.96
N LEU A 71 1.78 9.06 5.31
CA LEU A 71 3.01 8.80 6.06
C LEU A 71 4.19 8.34 5.17
N SER A 72 3.98 8.22 3.86
CA SER A 72 5.04 7.93 2.90
C SER A 72 5.96 9.13 2.68
N SER A 73 7.19 8.85 2.24
CA SER A 73 8.17 9.86 1.84
C SER A 73 7.58 10.90 0.86
N ALA A 74 7.91 12.17 1.09
CA ALA A 74 7.47 13.31 0.27
C ALA A 74 8.68 14.14 -0.21
N PRO A 75 9.46 13.63 -1.17
CA PRO A 75 10.67 14.31 -1.66
C PRO A 75 10.32 15.62 -2.36
N THR A 76 11.22 16.61 -2.29
CA THR A 76 11.00 17.93 -2.88
C THR A 76 11.34 18.01 -4.38
N ASP A 77 12.06 17.03 -4.93
CA ASP A 77 12.36 16.98 -6.37
C ASP A 77 11.12 16.53 -7.15
N ASN A 78 10.60 17.41 -8.02
CA ASN A 78 9.46 17.12 -8.88
C ASN A 78 9.66 15.86 -9.75
N ARG A 79 10.89 15.54 -10.15
CA ARG A 79 11.19 14.34 -10.94
C ARG A 79 10.93 13.05 -10.17
N ALA A 80 10.90 13.11 -8.84
CA ALA A 80 10.52 11.97 -8.01
C ALA A 80 9.04 11.59 -8.19
N TYR A 81 8.21 12.42 -8.79
CA TYR A 81 6.79 12.12 -9.04
C TYR A 81 6.51 11.70 -10.48
N ALA A 82 7.55 11.48 -11.29
CA ALA A 82 7.40 10.91 -12.63
C ALA A 82 6.83 9.48 -12.54
N MET A 83 6.01 9.09 -13.52
CA MET A 83 5.36 7.78 -13.53
C MET A 83 6.37 6.64 -13.47
N GLU A 84 7.52 6.79 -14.14
CA GLU A 84 8.61 5.81 -14.12
C GLU A 84 9.15 5.61 -12.71
N ALA A 85 9.30 6.70 -11.94
CA ALA A 85 9.76 6.63 -10.56
C ALA A 85 8.72 5.97 -9.63
N LEU A 86 7.43 6.30 -9.80
CA LEU A 86 6.34 5.73 -9.01
C LEU A 86 6.14 4.24 -9.31
N VAL A 87 6.19 3.84 -10.58
CA VAL A 87 6.08 2.42 -10.98
C VAL A 87 7.28 1.63 -10.48
N THR A 88 8.50 2.18 -10.57
CA THR A 88 9.71 1.52 -10.05
C THR A 88 9.61 1.31 -8.54
N GLU A 89 9.12 2.30 -7.81
CA GLU A 89 8.86 2.21 -6.37
C GLU A 89 7.81 1.13 -6.06
N LEU A 90 6.71 1.08 -6.80
CA LEU A 90 5.67 0.07 -6.59
C LEU A 90 6.19 -1.36 -6.85
N VAL A 91 7.04 -1.55 -7.87
CA VAL A 91 7.68 -2.84 -8.16
C VAL A 91 8.58 -3.26 -6.99
N ASP A 92 9.46 -2.37 -6.52
CA ASP A 92 10.34 -2.65 -5.39
C ASP A 92 9.55 -2.94 -4.10
N PHE A 93 8.48 -2.17 -3.87
CA PHE A 93 7.56 -2.39 -2.74
C PHE A 93 6.98 -3.82 -2.75
N VAL A 94 6.39 -4.27 -3.86
CA VAL A 94 5.80 -5.61 -3.93
C VAL A 94 6.86 -6.71 -3.87
N GLU A 95 8.03 -6.50 -4.45
CA GLU A 95 9.16 -7.44 -4.36
C GLU A 95 9.63 -7.62 -2.92
N LYS A 96 9.79 -6.52 -2.16
CA LYS A 96 10.16 -6.58 -0.75
C LYS A 96 9.10 -7.24 0.13
N LEU A 97 7.82 -7.16 -0.26
CA LEU A 97 6.74 -7.91 0.38
C LEU A 97 6.68 -9.40 -0.02
N GLY A 98 7.57 -9.85 -0.89
CA GLY A 98 7.61 -11.23 -1.41
C GLY A 98 6.46 -11.54 -2.38
N ILE A 99 5.83 -10.52 -2.97
CA ILE A 99 4.67 -10.65 -3.84
C ILE A 99 5.15 -10.74 -5.29
N LYS A 100 4.93 -11.88 -5.94
CA LYS A 100 5.29 -12.09 -7.36
C LYS A 100 4.17 -11.72 -8.34
N THR A 101 2.93 -11.79 -7.89
CA THR A 101 1.75 -11.45 -8.70
C THR A 101 0.68 -10.88 -7.77
N ALA A 102 0.05 -9.80 -8.21
CA ALA A 102 -1.03 -9.13 -7.52
C ALA A 102 -2.17 -8.83 -8.50
N ILE A 103 -3.34 -8.57 -7.93
CA ILE A 103 -4.51 -8.02 -8.63
C ILE A 103 -4.71 -6.57 -8.15
#